data_AF-A0AAC8Q896-F1
#
_entry.id   AF-A0AAC8Q896-F1
#
_cell.length_a   1.000
_cell.length_b   1.000
_cell.length_c   1.000
_cell.angle_alpha   90.00
_cell.angle_beta   90.00
_cell.angle_gamma   90.00
#
_symmetry.space_group_name_H-M   'P 1'
#
loop_
_entity.id
_entity.type
_entity.pdbx_description
1 polymer ?
#
loop_
_entity_poly.entity_id
_entity_poly.type
_entity_poly.pdbx_seq_one_letter_code
_entity_poly.pdbx_strand_id
1 'polypeptide(L)'
;MMRRIAIASVLAVTGCAGMQEAQKKPQGPTTTEERMRITNQPPFDVAVCQPKALTLPQPTNEGILVGALLSTRPEVMECLVDPKSRGEAETTRVVVKTTVNEQGGTHAISGENLTPEGTACIQKVVDTRVPLTALPAGVQPVTSESTFLHEVGGSASVKFGINPGSDFSGTVRLAQDSWCECYAPFAAKIPPQLKATVDLKKGTATPAEIVFDPTNTPEGDQLSACLQAKMMTLPVNITVTELKFPYRFTHFHSQAGEASADMSPELRFYQLDLLRNQRAANTAMAFGARANAAEIYEAVITKFQKTPQKKQYDLLPELTSKCNSLVEASKASVDALSAQLQAEQQSLANVQELKAKDAAWGELEGKLQEGVTATEQDVKSAQDRLKADQGACPKVNYK
;
A
#
# COMPACT_ATOMS: atom_id res chain seq x y z
N MET A 1 -4.07 20.79 -4.35
CA MET A 1 -4.10 19.36 -4.73
C MET A 1 -3.26 18.49 -3.81
N MET A 2 -2.00 18.83 -3.46
CA MET A 2 -1.21 18.01 -2.50
C MET A 2 -1.88 17.87 -1.11
N ARG A 3 -2.49 18.93 -0.58
CA ARG A 3 -3.35 18.86 0.64
C ARG A 3 -4.57 17.93 0.50
N ARG A 4 -4.98 17.55 -0.71
CA ARG A 4 -6.13 16.65 -0.98
C ARG A 4 -5.70 15.18 -1.11
N ILE A 5 -4.47 14.90 -1.59
CA ILE A 5 -3.89 13.55 -1.60
C ILE A 5 -3.72 13.02 -0.16
N ALA A 6 -3.46 13.92 0.80
CA ALA A 6 -3.44 13.61 2.23
C ALA A 6 -4.82 13.22 2.81
N ILE A 7 -5.94 13.60 2.18
CA ILE A 7 -7.29 13.28 2.68
C ILE A 7 -7.67 11.83 2.33
N ALA A 8 -7.17 11.30 1.20
CA ALA A 8 -7.42 9.91 0.80
C ALA A 8 -6.81 8.87 1.76
N SER A 9 -5.77 9.24 2.52
CA SER A 9 -5.01 8.36 3.43
C SER A 9 -5.45 8.43 4.90
N VAL A 10 -6.43 9.29 5.25
CA VAL A 10 -6.85 9.55 6.65
C VAL A 10 -8.25 8.99 6.97
N LEU A 11 -8.90 8.30 6.03
CA LEU A 11 -10.28 7.81 6.22
C LEU A 11 -10.41 6.58 7.15
N ALA A 12 -9.31 6.08 7.72
CA ALA A 12 -9.28 4.87 8.52
C ALA A 12 -9.67 5.04 10.01
N VAL A 13 -10.10 6.23 10.48
CA VAL A 13 -10.30 6.43 11.94
C VAL A 13 -11.76 6.30 12.40
N THR A 14 -12.76 6.32 11.51
CA THR A 14 -14.18 6.34 11.93
C THR A 14 -14.97 5.06 11.61
N GLY A 15 -14.37 4.07 10.92
CA GLY A 15 -15.02 2.80 10.56
C GLY A 15 -14.85 1.67 11.59
N CYS A 16 -14.09 1.86 12.67
CA CYS A 16 -13.72 0.80 13.61
C CYS A 16 -14.84 0.38 14.59
N ALA A 17 -16.07 0.89 14.46
CA ALA A 17 -17.17 0.51 15.36
C ALA A 17 -17.60 -0.97 15.20
N GLY A 18 -17.55 -1.53 13.99
CA GLY A 18 -18.02 -2.89 13.73
C GLY A 18 -17.11 -4.03 14.24
N MET A 19 -15.81 -3.75 14.46
CA MET A 19 -14.90 -4.70 15.13
C MET A 19 -14.74 -4.40 16.64
N GLN A 20 -15.12 -3.20 17.09
CA GLN A 20 -15.05 -2.82 18.51
C GLN A 20 -16.04 -3.57 19.40
N GLU A 21 -17.15 -4.09 18.87
CA GLU A 21 -18.03 -4.96 19.68
C GLU A 21 -17.39 -6.32 20.03
N ALA A 22 -16.29 -6.72 19.39
CA ALA A 22 -15.58 -7.96 19.72
C ALA A 22 -14.33 -7.76 20.60
N GLN A 23 -14.00 -6.52 20.99
CA GLN A 23 -12.79 -6.15 21.74
C GLN A 23 -12.98 -5.01 22.75
N LYS A 24 -14.04 -5.04 23.56
CA LYS A 24 -13.98 -4.33 24.85
C LYS A 24 -12.91 -5.01 25.72
N LYS A 25 -11.84 -4.29 26.07
CA LYS A 25 -10.86 -4.72 27.07
C LYS A 25 -11.58 -5.09 28.37
N PRO A 26 -11.44 -6.33 28.89
CA PRO A 26 -11.70 -6.55 30.30
C PRO A 26 -10.53 -5.98 31.10
N GLN A 27 -10.81 -4.99 31.95
CA GLN A 27 -9.95 -4.71 33.09
C GLN A 27 -10.18 -5.84 34.11
N GLY A 28 -9.31 -6.84 34.08
CA GLY A 28 -9.35 -8.01 34.96
C GLY A 28 -8.48 -9.16 34.44
N PRO A 29 -8.20 -10.20 35.25
CA PRO A 29 -7.52 -11.39 34.77
C PRO A 29 -8.31 -12.01 33.61
N THR A 30 -7.62 -12.28 32.49
CA THR A 30 -8.17 -12.85 31.25
C THR A 30 -9.01 -14.08 31.56
N THR A 31 -10.27 -14.09 31.11
CA THR A 31 -11.21 -15.18 31.39
C THR A 31 -10.76 -16.48 30.73
N THR A 32 -11.21 -17.64 31.22
CA THR A 32 -10.87 -18.95 30.63
C THR A 32 -11.25 -19.05 29.15
N GLU A 33 -12.35 -18.40 28.74
CA GLU A 33 -12.82 -18.35 27.35
C GLU A 33 -11.90 -17.49 26.46
N GLU A 34 -11.44 -16.35 26.96
CA GLU A 34 -10.45 -15.52 26.24
C GLU A 34 -9.09 -16.21 26.09
N ARG A 35 -8.71 -17.05 27.07
CA ARG A 35 -7.48 -17.88 26.98
C ARG A 35 -7.56 -18.96 25.90
N MET A 36 -8.76 -19.35 25.45
CA MET A 36 -8.96 -20.34 24.39
C MET A 36 -9.17 -19.73 23.00
N ARG A 37 -9.45 -18.42 22.89
CA ARG A 37 -9.57 -17.74 21.60
C ARG A 37 -8.20 -17.69 20.92
N ILE A 38 -8.13 -18.19 19.69
CA ILE A 38 -6.92 -18.06 18.86
C ILE A 38 -6.90 -16.66 18.23
N THR A 39 -5.84 -15.90 18.50
CA THR A 39 -5.57 -14.57 17.92
C THR A 39 -4.33 -14.63 17.00
N ASN A 40 -3.79 -13.47 16.60
CA ASN A 40 -2.60 -13.36 15.75
C ASN A 40 -2.72 -13.99 14.36
N GLN A 41 -3.91 -13.92 13.78
CA GLN A 41 -4.14 -14.26 12.37
C GLN A 41 -4.53 -13.02 11.55
N PRO A 42 -3.82 -11.87 11.67
CA PRO A 42 -4.12 -10.71 10.85
C PRO A 42 -3.76 -11.00 9.38
N PRO A 43 -4.37 -10.29 8.43
CA PRO A 43 -4.04 -10.45 7.01
C PRO A 43 -2.55 -10.19 6.71
N PHE A 44 -2.06 -10.82 5.65
CA PHE A 44 -0.74 -10.55 5.05
C PHE A 44 -0.93 -9.95 3.66
N ASP A 45 -0.28 -8.81 3.40
CA ASP A 45 -0.30 -8.19 2.07
C ASP A 45 0.80 -8.80 1.20
N VAL A 46 0.43 -9.65 0.24
CA VAL A 46 1.41 -10.33 -0.61
C VAL A 46 2.15 -9.39 -1.56
N ALA A 47 1.73 -8.13 -1.67
CA ALA A 47 2.51 -7.11 -2.36
C ALA A 47 3.91 -6.90 -1.74
N VAL A 48 4.11 -7.26 -0.47
CA VAL A 48 5.43 -7.28 0.19
C VAL A 48 6.38 -8.26 -0.50
N CYS A 49 5.86 -9.39 -0.97
CA CYS A 49 6.65 -10.41 -1.65
C CYS A 49 6.99 -10.08 -3.10
N GLN A 50 6.17 -9.24 -3.73
CA GLN A 50 6.33 -8.87 -5.13
C GLN A 50 6.17 -7.36 -5.30
N PRO A 51 7.06 -6.57 -4.71
CA PRO A 51 6.87 -5.14 -4.69
C PRO A 51 7.15 -4.58 -6.10
N LYS A 52 6.21 -3.79 -6.64
CA LYS A 52 6.34 -3.19 -7.97
C LYS A 52 7.57 -2.29 -8.03
N ALA A 53 8.48 -2.57 -8.96
CA ALA A 53 9.67 -1.76 -9.16
C ALA A 53 9.28 -0.29 -9.43
N LEU A 54 9.90 0.64 -8.69
CA LEU A 54 9.68 2.07 -8.87
C LEU A 54 10.73 2.64 -9.84
N THR A 55 10.27 3.51 -10.73
CA THR A 55 11.13 4.37 -11.53
C THR A 55 10.73 5.80 -11.24
N LEU A 56 11.63 6.58 -10.65
CA LEU A 56 11.35 7.98 -10.32
C LEU A 56 11.58 8.85 -11.56
N PRO A 57 10.55 9.56 -12.06
CA PRO A 57 10.73 10.51 -13.14
C PRO A 57 11.78 11.56 -12.77
N GLN A 58 12.59 11.96 -13.76
CA GLN A 58 13.64 12.95 -13.59
C GLN A 58 13.30 14.27 -14.30
N PRO A 59 13.67 15.43 -13.73
CA PRO A 59 14.25 15.60 -12.38
C PRO A 59 13.21 15.29 -11.30
N THR A 60 13.60 14.63 -10.20
CA THR A 60 12.63 14.34 -9.13
C THR A 60 12.12 15.61 -8.45
N ASN A 61 10.82 15.67 -8.14
CA ASN A 61 10.17 16.77 -7.42
C ASN A 61 9.36 16.25 -6.22
N GLU A 62 8.78 17.16 -5.43
CA GLU A 62 8.05 16.80 -4.20
C GLU A 62 6.93 15.79 -4.44
N GLY A 63 6.13 15.96 -5.50
CA GLY A 63 5.03 15.05 -5.83
C GLY A 63 5.50 13.64 -6.16
N ILE A 64 6.62 13.52 -6.87
CA ILE A 64 7.27 12.23 -7.17
C ILE A 64 7.74 11.57 -5.87
N LEU A 65 8.41 12.32 -4.98
CA LEU A 65 8.90 11.78 -3.71
C LEU A 65 7.75 11.34 -2.79
N VAL A 66 6.69 12.14 -2.67
CA VAL A 66 5.49 11.75 -1.89
C VAL A 66 4.92 10.45 -2.45
N GLY A 67 4.69 10.37 -3.76
CA GLY A 67 4.13 9.17 -4.38
C GLY A 67 5.01 7.94 -4.22
N ALA A 68 6.34 8.11 -4.36
CA ALA A 68 7.28 7.03 -4.13
C ALA A 68 7.25 6.51 -2.69
N LEU A 69 7.28 7.41 -1.70
CA LEU A 69 7.18 7.05 -0.29
C LEU A 69 5.84 6.37 0.04
N LEU A 70 4.72 6.89 -0.45
CA LEU A 70 3.41 6.26 -0.22
C LEU A 70 3.32 4.86 -0.82
N SER A 71 4.00 4.61 -1.94
CA SER A 71 3.97 3.29 -2.58
C SER A 71 4.66 2.19 -1.75
N THR A 72 5.58 2.54 -0.85
CA THR A 72 6.25 1.58 0.06
C THR A 72 5.43 1.22 1.30
N ARG A 73 4.19 1.71 1.40
CA ARG A 73 3.31 1.47 2.56
C ARG A 73 3.19 -0.01 2.93
N PRO A 74 2.98 -0.97 1.99
CA PRO A 74 2.87 -2.39 2.35
C PRO A 74 4.08 -2.88 3.14
N GLU A 75 5.28 -2.61 2.64
CA GLU A 75 6.54 -3.07 3.23
C GLU A 75 6.85 -2.32 4.55
N VAL A 76 6.58 -1.01 4.61
CA VAL A 76 6.75 -0.21 5.83
C VAL A 76 5.79 -0.67 6.94
N MET A 77 4.54 -0.97 6.60
CA MET A 77 3.56 -1.47 7.56
C MET A 77 3.86 -2.90 7.99
N GLU A 78 4.44 -3.73 7.12
CA GLU A 78 4.90 -5.08 7.46
C GLU A 78 6.04 -5.06 8.49
N CYS A 79 6.98 -4.12 8.37
CA CYS A 79 8.02 -3.91 9.39
C CYS A 79 7.46 -3.70 10.81
N LEU A 80 6.23 -3.22 10.95
CA LEU A 80 5.57 -2.91 12.23
C LEU A 80 4.67 -4.03 12.76
N VAL A 81 4.57 -5.17 12.06
CA VAL A 81 3.74 -6.30 12.48
C VAL A 81 4.34 -7.01 13.71
N ASP A 82 5.67 -7.20 13.72
CA ASP A 82 6.38 -7.77 14.87
C ASP A 82 6.37 -6.74 16.02
N PRO A 83 5.88 -7.10 17.22
CA PRO A 83 5.93 -6.21 18.37
C PRO A 83 7.35 -5.75 18.73
N LYS A 84 8.42 -6.45 18.33
CA LYS A 84 9.81 -5.99 18.55
C LYS A 84 10.16 -4.72 17.79
N SER A 85 9.44 -4.41 16.71
CA SER A 85 9.67 -3.21 15.90
C SER A 85 9.03 -1.96 16.47
N ARG A 86 8.28 -2.08 17.57
CA ARG A 86 7.47 -1.01 18.16
C ARG A 86 7.49 -1.08 19.70
N GLY A 87 7.25 0.04 20.35
CA GLY A 87 7.12 0.09 21.80
C GLY A 87 5.73 -0.37 22.28
N GLU A 88 5.48 -0.24 23.58
CA GLU A 88 4.25 -0.74 24.22
C GLU A 88 2.98 0.09 23.91
N ALA A 89 3.11 1.27 23.31
CA ALA A 89 1.94 2.09 23.00
C ALA A 89 1.06 1.46 21.92
N GLU A 90 -0.24 1.76 21.97
CA GLU A 90 -1.21 1.24 21.00
C GLU A 90 -1.02 1.80 19.60
N THR A 91 -0.37 2.96 19.49
CA THR A 91 -0.12 3.64 18.23
C THR A 91 1.37 3.84 18.02
N THR A 92 1.84 3.50 16.83
CA THR A 92 3.19 3.79 16.35
C THR A 92 3.09 4.74 15.17
N ARG A 93 3.76 5.90 15.29
CA ARG A 93 3.78 6.92 14.25
C ARG A 93 5.18 6.96 13.66
N VAL A 94 5.30 6.67 12.38
CA VAL A 94 6.57 6.75 11.64
C VAL A 94 6.51 7.91 10.66
N VAL A 95 7.57 8.70 10.60
CA VAL A 95 7.79 9.74 9.62
C VAL A 95 9.03 9.39 8.81
N VAL A 96 8.85 9.25 7.51
CA VAL A 96 9.95 9.08 6.54
C VAL A 96 10.16 10.41 5.84
N LYS A 97 11.30 11.02 6.08
CA LYS A 97 11.75 12.23 5.38
C LYS A 97 12.74 11.85 4.30
N THR A 98 12.56 12.39 3.11
CA THR A 98 13.45 12.18 1.97
C THR A 98 13.93 13.51 1.45
N THR A 99 15.24 13.64 1.27
CA THR A 99 15.87 14.83 0.69
C THR A 99 16.75 14.42 -0.48
N VAL A 100 16.60 15.11 -1.61
CA VAL A 100 17.41 14.91 -2.82
C VAL A 100 18.06 16.23 -3.22
N ASN A 101 19.36 16.19 -3.49
CA ASN A 101 20.18 17.32 -3.91
C ASN A 101 21.11 16.89 -5.05
N GLU A 102 22.07 17.75 -5.41
CA GLU A 102 23.04 17.48 -6.49
C GLU A 102 24.06 16.36 -6.16
N GLN A 103 24.19 15.97 -4.88
CA GLN A 103 25.07 14.88 -4.45
C GLN A 103 24.37 13.51 -4.41
N GLY A 104 23.03 13.48 -4.47
CA GLY A 104 22.25 12.26 -4.35
C GLY A 104 21.02 12.48 -3.47
N GLY A 105 20.53 11.41 -2.84
CA GLY A 105 19.41 11.51 -1.93
C GLY A 105 19.62 10.69 -0.66
N THR A 106 18.89 11.06 0.39
CA THR A 106 18.91 10.39 1.69
C THR A 106 17.50 10.26 2.26
N HIS A 107 17.29 9.21 3.03
CA HIS A 107 16.10 9.02 3.85
C HIS A 107 16.45 9.18 5.33
N ALA A 108 15.57 9.79 6.11
CA ALA A 108 15.65 9.88 7.55
C ALA A 108 14.34 9.37 8.16
N ILE A 109 14.45 8.37 9.02
CA ILE A 109 13.31 7.75 9.73
C ILE A 109 13.25 8.34 11.14
N SER A 110 12.06 8.77 11.54
CA SER A 110 11.78 9.24 12.89
C SER A 110 10.37 8.82 13.30
N GLY A 111 10.03 8.93 14.57
CA GLY A 111 8.70 8.53 15.00
C GLY A 111 8.52 8.37 16.50
N GLU A 112 7.29 8.11 16.87
CA GLU A 112 6.88 7.78 18.24
C GLU A 112 6.61 6.28 18.32
N ASN A 113 6.97 5.69 19.46
CA ASN A 113 6.80 4.26 19.73
C ASN A 113 7.52 3.33 18.72
N LEU A 114 8.59 3.81 18.09
CA LEU A 114 9.39 3.06 17.12
C LEU A 114 10.70 2.58 17.77
N THR A 115 11.05 1.30 17.61
CA THR A 115 12.31 0.74 18.15
C THR A 115 13.46 0.88 17.15
N PRO A 116 14.72 0.66 17.56
CA PRO A 116 15.85 0.58 16.62
C PRO A 116 15.67 -0.48 15.53
N GLU A 117 15.09 -1.63 15.86
CA GLU A 117 14.79 -2.72 14.92
C GLU A 117 13.76 -2.28 13.88
N GLY A 118 12.68 -1.63 14.32
CA GLY A 118 11.67 -1.07 13.42
C GLY A 118 12.25 0.01 12.52
N THR A 119 13.09 0.89 13.07
CA THR A 119 13.80 1.93 12.33
C THR A 119 14.69 1.33 11.24
N ALA A 120 15.49 0.31 11.57
CA ALA A 120 16.37 -0.35 10.63
C ALA A 120 15.61 -1.10 9.52
N CYS A 121 14.50 -1.75 9.86
CA CYS A 121 13.64 -2.42 8.88
C CYS A 121 13.08 -1.41 7.86
N ILE A 122 12.51 -0.30 8.35
CA ILE A 122 11.88 0.73 7.50
C ILE A 122 12.95 1.44 6.66
N GLN A 123 14.11 1.77 7.24
CA GLN A 123 15.24 2.35 6.52
C GLN A 123 15.64 1.46 5.33
N LYS A 124 15.82 0.14 5.57
CA LYS A 124 16.14 -0.84 4.52
C LYS A 124 15.09 -0.86 3.42
N VAL A 125 13.79 -0.80 3.78
CA VAL A 125 12.70 -0.74 2.81
C VAL A 125 12.86 0.49 1.92
N VAL A 126 12.92 1.70 2.50
CA VAL A 126 12.93 2.92 1.68
C VAL A 126 14.20 3.05 0.84
N ASP A 127 15.36 2.68 1.39
CA ASP A 127 16.64 2.67 0.66
C ASP A 127 16.61 1.71 -0.55
N THR A 128 15.90 0.59 -0.42
CA THR A 128 15.79 -0.41 -1.49
C THR A 128 14.73 -0.04 -2.52
N ARG A 129 13.60 0.52 -2.06
CA ARG A 129 12.40 0.69 -2.88
C ARG A 129 12.32 2.05 -3.57
N VAL A 130 12.93 3.09 -3.02
CA VAL A 130 12.86 4.45 -3.55
C VAL A 130 14.22 4.82 -4.18
N PRO A 131 14.42 4.58 -5.49
CA PRO A 131 15.73 4.81 -6.12
C PRO A 131 15.97 6.31 -6.30
N LEU A 132 16.67 6.93 -5.35
CA LEU A 132 17.03 8.34 -5.41
C LEU A 132 18.19 8.58 -6.37
N THR A 133 18.04 9.57 -7.25
CA THR A 133 19.08 10.01 -8.18
C THR A 133 19.39 11.48 -7.92
N ALA A 134 20.66 11.86 -8.04
CA ALA A 134 21.10 13.24 -7.86
C ALA A 134 20.36 14.20 -8.82
N LEU A 135 20.02 15.38 -8.31
CA LEU A 135 19.45 16.45 -9.13
C LEU A 135 20.52 17.10 -10.03
N PRO A 136 20.12 17.73 -11.15
CA PRO A 136 21.05 18.53 -11.94
C PRO A 136 21.70 19.65 -11.10
N ALA A 137 22.96 19.98 -11.41
CA ALA A 137 23.69 21.03 -10.72
C ALA A 137 22.94 22.37 -10.73
N GLY A 138 22.93 23.06 -9.59
CA GLY A 138 22.26 24.36 -9.43
C GLY A 138 20.73 24.29 -9.23
N VAL A 139 20.13 23.11 -9.23
CA VAL A 139 18.71 22.92 -8.84
C VAL A 139 18.61 22.93 -7.32
N GLN A 140 17.57 23.58 -6.78
CA GLN A 140 17.33 23.61 -5.33
C GLN A 140 17.03 22.20 -4.80
N PRO A 141 17.54 21.84 -3.60
CA PRO A 141 17.21 20.56 -2.98
C PRO A 141 15.70 20.38 -2.81
N VAL A 142 15.23 19.17 -3.10
CA VAL A 142 13.82 18.80 -2.92
C VAL A 142 13.70 17.95 -1.67
N THR A 143 12.73 18.25 -0.83
CA THR A 143 12.44 17.47 0.39
C THR A 143 10.96 17.13 0.44
N SER A 144 10.67 15.91 0.90
CA SER A 144 9.30 15.42 1.11
C SER A 144 9.23 14.53 2.34
N GLU A 145 8.06 14.46 2.95
CA GLU A 145 7.79 13.64 4.13
C GLU A 145 6.53 12.81 3.93
N SER A 146 6.53 11.58 4.43
CA SER A 146 5.33 10.73 4.52
C SER A 146 5.21 10.16 5.91
N THR A 147 3.99 10.18 6.45
CA THR A 147 3.67 9.62 7.77
C THR A 147 2.94 8.29 7.61
N PHE A 148 3.39 7.28 8.34
CA PHE A 148 2.77 5.97 8.45
C PHE A 148 2.27 5.80 9.88
N LEU A 149 0.99 5.46 10.03
CA LEU A 149 0.34 5.26 11.31
C LEU A 149 -0.02 3.78 11.43
N HIS A 150 0.48 3.15 12.48
CA HIS A 150 0.17 1.77 12.83
C HIS A 150 -0.55 1.75 14.17
N GLU A 151 -1.74 1.17 14.20
CA GLU A 151 -2.59 1.13 15.38
C GLU A 151 -2.91 -0.32 15.75
N VAL A 152 -2.72 -0.68 17.01
CA VAL A 152 -3.17 -1.98 17.54
C VAL A 152 -4.69 -2.07 17.36
N GLY A 153 -5.16 -3.09 16.64
CA GLY A 153 -6.57 -3.29 16.33
C GLY A 153 -7.05 -2.64 15.03
N GLY A 154 -6.32 -1.66 14.49
CA GLY A 154 -6.56 -1.06 13.16
C GLY A 154 -5.56 -1.50 12.10
N SER A 155 -4.41 -2.03 12.51
CA SER A 155 -3.32 -2.52 11.65
C SER A 155 -2.93 -3.95 11.99
N ALA A 156 -2.39 -4.68 11.01
CA ALA A 156 -1.87 -6.02 11.22
C ALA A 156 -0.80 -6.01 12.32
N SER A 157 -0.98 -6.84 13.34
CA SER A 157 -0.06 -6.95 14.47
C SER A 157 -0.14 -8.30 15.14
N VAL A 158 0.99 -8.71 15.72
CA VAL A 158 1.10 -9.92 16.53
C VAL A 158 1.34 -9.54 17.99
N LYS A 159 0.76 -10.32 18.90
CA LYS A 159 1.02 -10.22 20.35
C LYS A 159 1.28 -11.61 20.93
N PHE A 160 2.49 -11.83 21.41
CA PHE A 160 2.89 -13.08 22.05
C PHE A 160 2.50 -13.13 23.54
N GLY A 161 2.46 -14.34 24.10
CA GLY A 161 2.15 -14.60 25.52
C GLY A 161 0.66 -14.67 25.84
N ILE A 162 -0.21 -14.81 24.83
CA ILE A 162 -1.67 -14.92 25.04
C ILE A 162 -2.04 -16.37 25.39
N ASN A 163 -1.73 -17.28 24.48
CA ASN A 163 -1.86 -18.72 24.64
C ASN A 163 -1.01 -19.41 23.55
N PRO A 164 -0.65 -20.70 23.72
CA PRO A 164 0.28 -21.36 22.81
C PRO A 164 -0.19 -21.41 21.34
N GLY A 165 -1.50 -21.50 21.10
CA GLY A 165 -2.05 -21.51 19.73
C GLY A 165 -2.00 -20.14 19.06
N SER A 166 -2.21 -19.07 19.82
CA SER A 166 -2.06 -17.68 19.35
C SER A 166 -0.60 -17.32 19.15
N ASP A 167 0.30 -17.81 19.99
CA ASP A 167 1.73 -17.60 19.85
C ASP A 167 2.27 -18.32 18.60
N PHE A 168 1.86 -19.58 18.38
CA PHE A 168 2.18 -20.28 17.13
C PHE A 168 1.58 -19.56 15.91
N SER A 169 0.33 -19.10 15.99
CA SER A 169 -0.30 -18.31 14.92
C SER A 169 0.49 -17.03 14.62
N GLY A 170 1.00 -16.36 15.65
CA GLY A 170 1.90 -15.22 15.52
C GLY A 170 3.20 -15.57 14.82
N THR A 171 3.83 -16.69 15.17
CA THR A 171 5.03 -17.21 14.48
C THR A 171 4.75 -17.49 13.01
N VAL A 172 3.61 -18.13 12.68
CA VAL A 172 3.19 -18.34 11.30
C VAL A 172 3.03 -17.01 10.57
N ARG A 173 2.35 -16.02 11.17
CA ARG A 173 2.14 -14.71 10.56
C ARG A 173 3.45 -13.95 10.29
N LEU A 174 4.39 -13.94 11.24
CA LEU A 174 5.68 -13.27 11.06
C LEU A 174 6.59 -13.98 10.05
N ALA A 175 6.39 -15.28 9.83
CA ALA A 175 7.17 -16.03 8.85
C ALA A 175 6.70 -15.85 7.40
N GLN A 176 5.50 -15.31 7.15
CA GLN A 176 4.93 -15.21 5.80
C GLN A 176 5.80 -14.39 4.82
N ASP A 177 6.46 -13.32 5.28
CA ASP A 177 7.41 -12.54 4.47
C ASP A 177 8.63 -13.38 4.01
N SER A 178 8.99 -14.42 4.76
CA SER A 178 10.05 -15.36 4.34
C SER A 178 9.58 -16.47 3.39
N TRP A 179 8.29 -16.52 3.09
CA TRP A 179 7.65 -17.57 2.27
C TRP A 179 7.16 -17.05 0.92
N CYS A 180 7.79 -15.98 0.42
CA CYS A 180 7.37 -15.29 -0.79
C CYS A 180 7.34 -16.16 -2.05
N GLU A 181 8.11 -17.25 -2.10
CA GLU A 181 8.03 -18.24 -3.17
C GLU A 181 6.67 -18.94 -3.24
N CYS A 182 5.96 -19.11 -2.11
CA CYS A 182 4.62 -19.68 -2.10
C CYS A 182 3.61 -18.75 -2.78
N TYR A 183 3.87 -17.44 -2.79
CA TYR A 183 2.99 -16.43 -3.35
C TYR A 183 3.37 -16.04 -4.79
N ALA A 184 4.43 -16.62 -5.37
CA ALA A 184 4.91 -16.31 -6.72
C ALA A 184 3.81 -16.28 -7.80
N PRO A 185 2.84 -17.23 -7.84
CA PRO A 185 1.78 -17.25 -8.86
C PRO A 185 0.77 -16.08 -8.78
N PHE A 186 0.80 -15.31 -7.68
CA PHE A 186 -0.22 -14.30 -7.35
C PHE A 186 0.24 -12.86 -7.61
N ALA A 187 1.19 -12.65 -8.52
CA ALA A 187 1.83 -11.35 -8.80
C ALA A 187 0.91 -10.14 -9.04
N ALA A 188 -0.32 -10.38 -9.48
CA ALA A 188 -1.32 -9.34 -9.73
C ALA A 188 -2.72 -9.74 -9.24
N LYS A 189 -2.84 -10.78 -8.42
CA LYS A 189 -4.11 -11.35 -7.98
C LYS A 189 -4.06 -11.61 -6.49
N ILE A 190 -5.18 -11.43 -5.81
CA ILE A 190 -5.25 -11.76 -4.40
C ILE A 190 -5.30 -13.29 -4.25
N PRO A 191 -4.42 -13.91 -3.45
CA PRO A 191 -4.50 -15.35 -3.20
C PRO A 191 -5.83 -15.75 -2.54
N PRO A 192 -6.32 -16.98 -2.76
CA PRO A 192 -7.52 -17.46 -2.10
C PRO A 192 -7.35 -17.47 -0.57
N GLN A 193 -8.47 -17.35 0.14
CA GLN A 193 -8.47 -17.59 1.58
C GLN A 193 -8.30 -19.08 1.83
N LEU A 194 -7.39 -19.43 2.74
CA LEU A 194 -7.14 -20.81 3.11
C LEU A 194 -7.43 -21.02 4.59
N LYS A 195 -7.90 -22.21 4.93
CA LYS A 195 -8.10 -22.62 6.30
C LYS A 195 -7.37 -23.92 6.53
N ALA A 196 -6.65 -24.00 7.64
CA ALA A 196 -5.94 -25.19 8.07
C ALA A 196 -6.35 -25.56 9.49
N THR A 197 -6.22 -26.84 9.82
CA THR A 197 -6.21 -27.36 11.19
C THR A 197 -4.76 -27.64 11.57
N VAL A 198 -4.31 -27.05 12.68
CA VAL A 198 -2.96 -27.22 13.21
C VAL A 198 -3.02 -28.12 14.44
N ASP A 199 -2.20 -29.17 14.47
CA ASP A 199 -2.00 -30.06 15.62
C ASP A 199 -0.59 -29.88 16.18
N LEU A 200 -0.50 -29.40 17.43
CA LEU A 200 0.74 -29.22 18.16
C LEU A 200 0.80 -30.23 19.32
N LYS A 201 1.95 -30.87 19.54
CA LYS A 201 2.14 -31.84 20.63
C LYS A 201 3.31 -31.49 21.52
N LYS A 202 3.19 -31.81 22.81
CA LYS A 202 4.28 -31.59 23.76
C LYS A 202 5.48 -32.44 23.41
N GLY A 203 6.67 -31.83 23.43
CA GLY A 203 7.93 -32.53 23.18
C GLY A 203 8.24 -32.76 21.70
N THR A 204 7.41 -32.29 20.77
CA THR A 204 7.78 -32.20 19.35
C THR A 204 8.41 -30.83 19.08
N ALA A 205 9.49 -30.81 18.28
CA ALA A 205 10.17 -29.56 17.92
C ALA A 205 9.36 -28.72 16.91
N THR A 206 8.53 -29.38 16.11
CA THR A 206 7.70 -28.81 15.05
C THR A 206 6.25 -29.32 15.17
N PRO A 207 5.28 -28.81 14.37
CA PRO A 207 3.91 -29.28 14.40
C PRO A 207 3.81 -30.79 14.15
N ALA A 208 2.86 -31.44 14.82
CA ALA A 208 2.60 -32.87 14.63
C ALA A 208 1.87 -33.11 13.30
N GLU A 209 0.91 -32.25 12.97
CA GLU A 209 0.15 -32.32 11.73
C GLU A 209 -0.40 -30.94 11.35
N ILE A 210 -0.48 -30.67 10.05
CA ILE A 210 -1.18 -29.53 9.48
C ILE A 210 -2.00 -30.02 8.30
N VAL A 211 -3.31 -29.78 8.33
CA VAL A 211 -4.25 -30.21 7.28
C VAL A 211 -5.00 -29.00 6.76
N PHE A 212 -4.94 -28.75 5.46
CA PHE A 212 -5.71 -27.68 4.82
C PHE A 212 -7.08 -28.18 4.38
N ASP A 213 -8.08 -27.31 4.49
CA ASP A 213 -9.40 -27.52 3.90
C ASP A 213 -9.27 -27.51 2.35
N PRO A 214 -10.05 -28.33 1.62
CA PRO A 214 -9.99 -28.36 0.16
C PRO A 214 -10.28 -26.99 -0.47
N THR A 215 -9.45 -26.57 -1.43
CA THR A 215 -9.58 -25.24 -2.04
C THR A 215 -10.40 -25.24 -3.33
N ASN A 216 -10.63 -26.41 -3.92
CA ASN A 216 -11.33 -26.63 -5.19
C ASN A 216 -10.72 -25.89 -6.40
N THR A 217 -9.47 -25.43 -6.30
CA THR A 217 -8.74 -24.77 -7.39
C THR A 217 -7.28 -25.25 -7.42
N PRO A 218 -6.68 -25.45 -8.61
CA PRO A 218 -5.27 -25.84 -8.70
C PRO A 218 -4.32 -24.86 -8.02
N GLU A 219 -4.56 -23.55 -8.15
CA GLU A 219 -3.74 -22.50 -7.55
C GLU A 219 -3.85 -22.50 -6.03
N GLY A 220 -5.05 -22.73 -5.48
CA GLY A 220 -5.26 -22.86 -4.05
C GLY A 220 -4.60 -24.12 -3.47
N ASP A 221 -4.64 -25.24 -4.18
CA ASP A 221 -4.02 -26.50 -3.76
C ASP A 221 -2.48 -26.42 -3.78
N GLN A 222 -1.91 -25.72 -4.76
CA GLN A 222 -0.47 -25.44 -4.80
C GLN A 222 -0.03 -24.52 -3.66
N LEU A 223 -0.81 -23.46 -3.39
CA LEU A 223 -0.52 -22.54 -2.30
C LEU A 223 -0.61 -23.25 -0.94
N SER A 224 -1.67 -24.03 -0.71
CA SER A 224 -1.87 -24.75 0.55
C SER A 224 -0.75 -25.78 0.79
N ALA A 225 -0.34 -26.52 -0.24
CA ALA A 225 0.78 -27.46 -0.14
C ALA A 225 2.11 -26.75 0.20
N CYS A 226 2.39 -25.60 -0.43
CA CYS A 226 3.59 -24.82 -0.13
C CYS A 226 3.58 -24.31 1.31
N LEU A 227 2.47 -23.69 1.75
CA LEU A 227 2.32 -23.16 3.11
C LEU A 227 2.34 -24.28 4.16
N GLN A 228 1.74 -25.44 3.89
CA GLN A 228 1.81 -26.61 4.76
C GLN A 228 3.26 -27.03 4.99
N ALA A 229 4.05 -27.18 3.92
CA ALA A 229 5.46 -27.54 4.02
C ALA A 229 6.24 -26.51 4.84
N LYS A 230 5.96 -25.21 4.68
CA LYS A 230 6.59 -24.15 5.47
C LYS A 230 6.21 -24.20 6.95
N MET A 231 4.92 -24.29 7.26
CA MET A 231 4.44 -24.30 8.64
C MET A 231 4.96 -25.51 9.42
N MET A 232 5.12 -26.67 8.76
CA MET A 232 5.67 -27.88 9.37
C MET A 232 7.15 -27.74 9.81
N THR A 233 7.84 -26.66 9.43
CA THR A 233 9.22 -26.37 9.87
C THR A 233 9.28 -25.41 11.06
N LEU A 234 8.16 -24.80 11.46
CA LEU A 234 8.16 -23.78 12.50
C LEU A 234 8.35 -24.39 13.89
N PRO A 235 9.09 -23.69 14.79
CA PRO A 235 9.31 -24.18 16.13
C PRO A 235 8.01 -24.19 16.93
N VAL A 236 7.82 -25.26 17.70
CA VAL A 236 6.68 -25.43 18.61
C VAL A 236 7.16 -25.36 20.05
N ASN A 237 6.48 -24.54 20.85
CA ASN A 237 6.68 -24.47 22.28
C ASN A 237 5.33 -24.50 22.99
N ILE A 238 4.91 -25.69 23.42
CA ILE A 238 3.65 -25.87 24.17
C ILE A 238 3.90 -26.65 25.47
N THR A 239 3.16 -26.29 26.51
CA THR A 239 3.22 -26.95 27.83
C THR A 239 2.15 -28.02 28.03
N VAL A 240 1.07 -27.95 27.24
CA VAL A 240 -0.07 -28.90 27.19
C VAL A 240 0.26 -30.09 26.30
N THR A 241 -0.33 -31.26 26.58
CA THR A 241 -0.04 -32.52 25.87
C THR A 241 -0.28 -32.43 24.36
N GLU A 242 -1.43 -31.88 23.96
CA GLU A 242 -1.87 -31.73 22.58
C GLU A 242 -2.73 -30.46 22.47
N LEU A 243 -2.61 -29.74 21.36
CA LEU A 243 -3.41 -28.56 21.05
C LEU A 243 -3.78 -28.56 19.57
N LYS A 244 -5.08 -28.64 19.30
CA LYS A 244 -5.66 -28.58 17.94
C LYS A 244 -6.48 -27.32 17.77
N PHE A 245 -6.25 -26.58 16.70
CA PHE A 245 -6.98 -25.34 16.44
C PHE A 245 -7.00 -24.95 14.95
N PRO A 246 -8.00 -24.15 14.52
CA PRO A 246 -8.04 -23.64 13.15
C PRO A 246 -7.10 -22.45 12.97
N TYR A 247 -6.39 -22.42 11.84
CA TYR A 247 -5.62 -21.29 11.35
C TYR A 247 -6.18 -20.80 10.02
N ARG A 248 -6.42 -19.48 9.90
CA ARG A 248 -6.91 -18.86 8.68
C ARG A 248 -5.80 -18.04 8.03
N PHE A 249 -5.55 -18.32 6.77
CA PHE A 249 -4.75 -17.45 5.91
C PHE A 249 -5.67 -16.47 5.21
N THR A 250 -5.60 -15.22 5.65
CA THR A 250 -6.22 -14.09 4.94
C THR A 250 -5.11 -13.32 4.23
N HIS A 251 -5.21 -13.22 2.91
CA HIS A 251 -4.27 -12.49 2.09
C HIS A 251 -4.93 -11.23 1.54
N PHE A 252 -4.14 -10.16 1.51
CA PHE A 252 -4.44 -8.95 0.74
C PHE A 252 -3.39 -8.78 -0.35
N HIS A 253 -3.69 -7.94 -1.33
CA HIS A 253 -2.73 -7.55 -2.35
C HIS A 253 -2.96 -6.09 -2.72
N SER A 254 -2.25 -5.16 -2.08
CA SER A 254 -2.45 -3.71 -2.28
C SER A 254 -2.26 -3.24 -3.73
N GLN A 255 -1.47 -3.97 -4.51
CA GLN A 255 -1.26 -3.68 -5.94
C GLN A 255 -2.26 -4.37 -6.89
N ALA A 256 -3.21 -5.17 -6.40
CA ALA A 256 -4.20 -5.83 -7.26
C ALA A 256 -5.07 -4.82 -8.03
N GLY A 257 -5.69 -5.28 -9.11
CA GLY A 257 -6.61 -4.46 -9.92
C GLY A 257 -7.93 -4.14 -9.21
N GLU A 258 -8.44 -5.11 -8.46
CA GLU A 258 -9.74 -5.08 -7.78
C GLU A 258 -9.69 -5.94 -6.50
N ALA A 259 -10.69 -5.79 -5.63
CA ALA A 259 -10.90 -6.70 -4.51
C ALA A 259 -11.51 -8.03 -4.99
N SER A 260 -11.17 -9.14 -4.32
CA SER A 260 -11.77 -10.44 -4.65
C SER A 260 -13.24 -10.47 -4.23
N ALA A 261 -14.11 -10.96 -5.12
CA ALA A 261 -15.53 -11.16 -4.81
C ALA A 261 -15.77 -12.22 -3.74
N ASP A 262 -14.83 -13.16 -3.55
CA ASP A 262 -14.93 -14.24 -2.56
C ASP A 262 -14.63 -13.77 -1.13
N MET A 263 -14.17 -12.53 -0.95
CA MET A 263 -13.99 -11.92 0.37
C MET A 263 -15.31 -11.43 0.95
N SER A 264 -15.45 -11.54 2.27
CA SER A 264 -16.55 -10.87 2.98
C SER A 264 -16.50 -9.34 2.75
N PRO A 265 -17.62 -8.63 2.85
CA PRO A 265 -17.65 -7.18 2.64
C PRO A 265 -16.70 -6.39 3.56
N GLU A 266 -16.51 -6.86 4.79
CA GLU A 266 -15.57 -6.27 5.75
C GLU A 266 -14.12 -6.44 5.28
N LEU A 267 -13.75 -7.62 4.77
CA LEU A 267 -12.41 -7.86 4.24
C LEU A 267 -12.19 -7.12 2.91
N ARG A 268 -13.22 -7.02 2.06
CA ARG A 268 -13.16 -6.20 0.85
C ARG A 268 -12.94 -4.73 1.17
N PHE A 269 -13.55 -4.21 2.25
CA PHE A 269 -13.32 -2.84 2.68
C PHE A 269 -11.84 -2.56 2.96
N TYR A 270 -11.18 -3.43 3.75
CA TYR A 270 -9.75 -3.30 4.05
C TYR A 270 -8.86 -3.47 2.81
N GLN A 271 -9.16 -4.45 1.96
CA GLN A 271 -8.46 -4.64 0.68
C GLN A 271 -8.57 -3.39 -0.22
N LEU A 272 -9.75 -2.78 -0.28
CA LEU A 272 -9.99 -1.57 -1.07
C LEU A 272 -9.27 -0.34 -0.49
N ASP A 273 -9.15 -0.22 0.82
CA ASP A 273 -8.34 0.82 1.45
C ASP A 273 -6.85 0.69 1.05
N LEU A 274 -6.32 -0.53 1.04
CA LEU A 274 -4.96 -0.81 0.56
C LEU A 274 -4.78 -0.44 -0.92
N LEU A 275 -5.75 -0.78 -1.78
CA LEU A 275 -5.75 -0.37 -3.19
C LEU A 275 -5.77 1.15 -3.34
N ARG A 276 -6.63 1.84 -2.61
CA ARG A 276 -6.77 3.31 -2.67
C ARG A 276 -5.46 4.00 -2.29
N ASN A 277 -4.77 3.52 -1.26
CA ASN A 277 -3.45 4.02 -0.90
C ASN A 277 -2.43 3.88 -2.04
N GLN A 278 -2.39 2.73 -2.72
CA GLN A 278 -1.52 2.52 -3.90
C GLN A 278 -1.94 3.37 -5.11
N ARG A 279 -3.23 3.59 -5.34
CA ARG A 279 -3.70 4.49 -6.41
C ARG A 279 -3.36 5.95 -6.11
N ALA A 280 -3.48 6.40 -4.87
CA ALA A 280 -3.06 7.73 -4.47
C ALA A 280 -1.54 7.95 -4.66
N ALA A 281 -0.72 6.95 -4.36
CA ALA A 281 0.72 6.97 -4.65
C ALA A 281 1.01 7.15 -6.15
N ASN A 282 0.32 6.39 -7.01
CA ASN A 282 0.44 6.50 -8.47
C ASN A 282 -0.02 7.87 -8.99
N THR A 283 -1.13 8.42 -8.47
CA THR A 283 -1.62 9.75 -8.81
C THR A 283 -0.60 10.84 -8.47
N ALA A 284 0.01 10.77 -7.28
CA ALA A 284 1.05 11.72 -6.87
C ALA A 284 2.28 11.69 -7.81
N MET A 285 2.76 10.49 -8.16
CA MET A 285 3.86 10.33 -9.12
C MET A 285 3.49 10.85 -10.52
N ALA A 286 2.28 10.55 -11.01
CA ALA A 286 1.82 11.00 -12.33
C ALA A 286 1.72 12.53 -12.41
N PHE A 287 1.20 13.18 -11.36
CA PHE A 287 1.16 14.64 -11.29
C PHE A 287 2.55 15.26 -11.23
N GLY A 288 3.46 14.69 -10.45
CA GLY A 288 4.84 15.16 -10.40
C GLY A 288 5.54 15.01 -11.75
N ALA A 289 5.35 13.90 -12.45
CA ALA A 289 5.87 13.70 -13.81
C ALA A 289 5.32 14.73 -14.81
N ARG A 290 4.01 15.00 -14.74
CA ARG A 290 3.37 16.01 -15.59
C ARG A 290 3.87 17.42 -15.31
N ALA A 291 4.10 17.77 -14.04
CA ALA A 291 4.65 19.08 -13.67
C ALA A 291 6.02 19.29 -14.32
N ASN A 292 6.93 18.31 -14.24
CA ASN A 292 8.22 18.36 -14.92
C ASN A 292 8.07 18.50 -16.44
N ALA A 293 7.19 17.70 -17.05
CA ALA A 293 6.97 17.75 -18.50
C ALA A 293 6.48 19.14 -18.95
N ALA A 294 5.63 19.78 -18.14
CA ALA A 294 5.13 21.13 -18.40
C ALA A 294 6.25 22.18 -18.29
N GLU A 295 7.07 22.12 -17.24
CA GLU A 295 8.21 23.04 -17.06
C GLU A 295 9.23 22.92 -18.21
N ILE A 296 9.54 21.68 -18.62
CA ILE A 296 10.45 21.41 -19.75
C ILE A 296 9.87 21.98 -21.04
N TYR A 297 8.57 21.80 -21.29
CA TYR A 297 7.93 22.33 -22.48
C TYR A 297 7.90 23.87 -22.49
N GLU A 298 7.57 24.50 -21.36
CA GLU A 298 7.55 25.96 -21.20
C GLU A 298 8.92 26.58 -21.43
N ALA A 299 10.00 25.92 -20.99
CA ALA A 299 11.36 26.36 -21.26
C ALA A 299 11.67 26.41 -22.76
N VAL A 300 11.20 25.41 -23.53
CA VAL A 300 11.36 25.39 -25.00
C VAL A 300 10.48 26.45 -25.66
N ILE A 301 9.25 26.68 -25.20
CA ILE A 301 8.39 27.78 -25.67
C ILE A 301 9.10 29.12 -25.47
N THR A 302 9.63 29.37 -24.28
CA THR A 302 10.35 30.62 -23.96
C THR A 302 11.56 30.80 -24.87
N LYS A 303 12.33 29.73 -25.12
CA LYS A 303 13.47 29.73 -26.06
C LYS A 303 13.00 30.01 -27.50
N PHE A 304 11.89 29.42 -27.91
CA PHE A 304 11.29 29.62 -29.23
C PHE A 304 10.86 31.08 -29.44
N GLN A 305 10.17 31.69 -28.47
CA GLN A 305 9.72 33.08 -28.52
C GLN A 305 10.87 34.09 -28.57
N LYS A 306 12.00 33.80 -27.91
CA LYS A 306 13.20 34.64 -27.93
C LYS A 306 14.07 34.44 -29.18
N THR A 307 13.86 33.35 -29.92
CA THR A 307 14.65 33.04 -31.12
C THR A 307 14.14 33.86 -32.30
N PRO A 308 15.03 34.50 -33.09
CA PRO A 308 14.60 35.23 -34.29
C PRO A 308 13.76 34.35 -35.21
N GLN A 309 12.65 34.86 -35.74
CA GLN A 309 11.69 34.10 -36.54
C GLN A 309 12.34 33.24 -37.64
N LYS A 310 13.35 33.80 -38.32
CA LYS A 310 14.13 33.12 -39.35
C LYS A 310 14.95 31.90 -38.88
N LYS A 311 15.02 31.61 -37.58
CA LYS A 311 15.71 30.46 -36.97
C LYS A 311 14.77 29.59 -36.12
N GLN A 312 13.48 29.95 -36.03
CA GLN A 312 12.52 29.19 -35.22
C GLN A 312 12.28 27.78 -35.78
N TYR A 313 12.48 27.58 -37.08
CA TYR A 313 12.31 26.28 -37.72
C TYR A 313 13.25 25.21 -37.12
N ASP A 314 14.45 25.60 -36.66
CA ASP A 314 15.42 24.70 -36.01
C ASP A 314 14.93 24.16 -34.66
N LEU A 315 14.01 24.87 -34.00
CA LEU A 315 13.47 24.52 -32.69
C LEU A 315 12.14 23.76 -32.78
N LEU A 316 11.52 23.67 -33.96
CA LEU A 316 10.25 22.95 -34.14
C LEU A 316 10.34 21.47 -33.73
N PRO A 317 11.39 20.70 -34.08
CA PRO A 317 11.50 19.31 -33.64
C PRO A 317 11.57 19.17 -32.11
N GLU A 318 12.32 20.05 -31.44
CA GLU A 318 12.44 20.09 -29.98
C GLU A 318 11.08 20.44 -29.34
N LEU A 319 10.40 21.47 -29.86
CA LEU A 319 9.09 21.92 -29.39
C LEU A 319 8.03 20.82 -29.53
N THR A 320 7.97 20.16 -30.69
CA THR A 320 7.04 19.04 -30.93
C THR A 320 7.35 17.86 -30.01
N SER A 321 8.62 17.48 -29.87
CA SER A 321 9.02 16.37 -29.00
C SER A 321 8.61 16.63 -27.54
N LYS A 322 8.91 17.81 -27.00
CA LYS A 322 8.56 18.16 -25.62
C LYS A 322 7.06 18.33 -25.41
N CYS A 323 6.33 18.84 -26.39
CA CYS A 323 4.86 18.88 -26.30
C CYS A 323 4.27 17.48 -26.25
N ASN A 324 4.75 16.54 -27.09
CA ASN A 324 4.30 15.15 -27.05
C ASN A 324 4.60 14.50 -25.69
N SER A 325 5.76 14.76 -25.08
CA SER A 325 6.04 14.31 -23.71
C SER A 325 5.07 14.89 -22.67
N LEU A 326 4.66 16.15 -22.81
CA LEU A 326 3.63 16.75 -21.97
C LEU A 326 2.27 16.08 -22.16
N VAL A 327 1.87 15.81 -23.42
CA VAL A 327 0.62 15.11 -23.73
C VAL A 327 0.60 13.70 -23.13
N GLU A 328 1.68 12.94 -23.27
CA GLU A 328 1.80 11.61 -22.66
C GLU A 328 1.74 11.67 -21.12
N ALA A 329 2.40 12.65 -20.50
CA ALA A 329 2.33 12.83 -19.04
C ALA A 329 0.93 13.27 -18.57
N SER A 330 0.23 14.08 -19.36
CA SER A 330 -1.17 14.45 -19.11
C SER A 330 -2.09 13.23 -19.23
N LYS A 331 -1.88 12.36 -20.22
CA LYS A 331 -2.61 11.11 -20.36
C LYS A 331 -2.37 10.18 -19.16
N ALA A 332 -1.11 9.99 -18.76
CA ALA A 332 -0.78 9.19 -17.59
C ALA A 332 -1.43 9.72 -16.29
N SER A 333 -1.59 11.06 -16.16
CA SER A 333 -2.31 11.67 -15.05
C SER A 333 -3.81 11.35 -15.09
N VAL A 334 -4.44 11.38 -16.27
CA VAL A 334 -5.85 10.98 -16.45
C VAL A 334 -6.04 9.50 -16.10
N ASP A 335 -5.14 8.64 -16.58
CA ASP A 335 -5.21 7.19 -16.32
C ASP A 335 -5.06 6.88 -14.82
N ALA A 336 -4.12 7.54 -14.14
CA ALA A 336 -3.92 7.39 -12.70
C ALA A 336 -5.15 7.85 -11.88
N LEU A 337 -5.70 9.01 -12.20
CA LEU A 337 -6.92 9.52 -11.55
C LEU A 337 -8.14 8.63 -11.82
N SER A 338 -8.27 8.10 -13.03
CA SER A 338 -9.37 7.20 -13.39
C SER A 338 -9.29 5.89 -12.60
N ALA A 339 -8.08 5.34 -12.43
CA ALA A 339 -7.86 4.16 -11.59
C ALA A 339 -8.12 4.43 -10.10
N GLN A 340 -7.80 5.65 -9.62
CA GLN A 340 -8.16 6.07 -8.26
C GLN A 340 -9.67 6.18 -8.09
N LEU A 341 -10.36 6.84 -9.02
CA LEU A 341 -11.82 6.98 -9.01
C LEU A 341 -12.50 5.61 -8.99
N GLN A 342 -12.02 4.66 -9.80
CA GLN A 342 -12.56 3.29 -9.82
C GLN A 342 -12.45 2.63 -8.44
N ALA A 343 -11.31 2.74 -7.76
CA ALA A 343 -11.12 2.16 -6.42
C ALA A 343 -12.02 2.85 -5.36
N GLU A 344 -12.22 4.16 -5.47
CA GLU A 344 -13.13 4.92 -4.60
C GLU A 344 -14.59 4.54 -4.83
N GLN A 345 -15.02 4.36 -6.08
CA GLN A 345 -16.37 3.90 -6.42
C GLN A 345 -16.62 2.47 -5.92
N GLN A 346 -15.65 1.56 -6.05
CA GLN A 346 -15.74 0.21 -5.47
C GLN A 346 -15.85 0.27 -3.93
N SER A 347 -15.11 1.17 -3.29
CA SER A 347 -15.16 1.37 -1.83
C SER A 347 -16.52 1.89 -1.38
N LEU A 348 -17.05 2.89 -2.09
CA LEU A 348 -18.38 3.44 -1.82
C LEU A 348 -19.46 2.36 -1.95
N ALA A 349 -19.43 1.57 -3.03
CA ALA A 349 -20.37 0.48 -3.23
C ALA A 349 -20.30 -0.57 -2.11
N ASN A 350 -19.09 -0.94 -1.67
CA ASN A 350 -18.92 -1.88 -0.57
C ASN A 350 -19.39 -1.31 0.78
N VAL A 351 -19.16 -0.02 1.04
CA VAL A 351 -19.66 0.65 2.25
C VAL A 351 -21.19 0.78 2.24
N GLN A 352 -21.81 0.97 1.09
CA GLN A 352 -23.27 0.92 0.94
C GLN A 352 -23.83 -0.47 1.28
N GLU A 353 -23.15 -1.54 0.86
CA GLU A 353 -23.52 -2.91 1.25
C GLU A 353 -23.38 -3.13 2.77
N LEU A 354 -22.27 -2.65 3.37
CA LEU A 354 -22.06 -2.72 4.81
C LEU A 354 -23.10 -1.92 5.59
N LYS A 355 -23.44 -0.72 5.11
CA LYS A 355 -24.48 0.15 5.71
C LYS A 355 -25.85 -0.52 5.74
N ALA A 356 -26.18 -1.30 4.71
CA ALA A 356 -27.42 -2.05 4.68
C ALA A 356 -27.52 -3.08 5.82
N LYS A 357 -26.39 -3.52 6.39
CA LYS A 357 -26.30 -4.42 7.54
C LYS A 357 -26.15 -3.68 8.86
N ASP A 358 -25.45 -2.55 8.86
CA ASP A 358 -25.18 -1.74 10.05
C ASP A 358 -25.16 -0.24 9.71
N ALA A 359 -26.08 0.52 10.30
CA ALA A 359 -26.21 1.96 10.03
C ALA A 359 -24.96 2.78 10.43
N ALA A 360 -24.08 2.25 11.29
CA ALA A 360 -22.85 2.94 11.72
C ALA A 360 -21.90 3.28 10.56
N TRP A 361 -22.02 2.59 9.42
CA TRP A 361 -21.24 2.87 8.22
C TRP A 361 -21.66 4.16 7.47
N GLY A 362 -22.74 4.82 7.89
CA GLY A 362 -23.28 6.01 7.22
C GLY A 362 -22.33 7.21 7.17
N GLU A 363 -21.52 7.44 8.22
CA GLU A 363 -20.53 8.53 8.21
C GLU A 363 -19.44 8.27 7.16
N LEU A 364 -18.98 7.02 7.06
CA LEU A 364 -17.96 6.63 6.10
C LEU A 364 -18.47 6.68 4.66
N GLU A 365 -19.73 6.30 4.43
CA GLU A 365 -20.38 6.46 3.12
C GLU A 365 -20.33 7.93 2.67
N GLY A 366 -20.72 8.87 3.54
CA GLY A 366 -20.69 10.30 3.24
C GLY A 366 -19.30 10.78 2.83
N LYS A 367 -18.28 10.41 3.61
CA LYS A 367 -16.87 10.75 3.31
C LYS A 367 -16.36 10.14 2.01
N LEU A 368 -16.72 8.90 1.71
CA LEU A 368 -16.36 8.25 0.44
C LEU A 368 -17.08 8.89 -0.74
N GLN A 369 -18.35 9.26 -0.58
CA GLN A 369 -19.11 9.97 -1.60
C GLN A 369 -18.50 11.33 -1.94
N GLU A 370 -18.09 12.11 -0.92
CA GLU A 370 -17.35 13.36 -1.11
C GLU A 370 -16.03 13.14 -1.86
N GLY A 371 -15.29 12.08 -1.50
CA GLY A 371 -14.06 11.67 -2.18
C GLY A 371 -14.28 11.35 -3.65
N VAL A 372 -15.28 10.51 -3.96
CA VAL A 372 -15.66 10.16 -5.34
C VAL A 372 -15.99 11.41 -6.14
N THR A 373 -16.84 12.30 -5.61
CA THR A 373 -17.21 13.55 -6.32
C THR A 373 -16.01 14.46 -6.55
N ALA A 374 -15.09 14.56 -5.58
CA ALA A 374 -13.86 15.33 -5.76
C ALA A 374 -12.95 14.73 -6.84
N THR A 375 -12.76 13.42 -6.84
CA THR A 375 -11.93 12.73 -7.84
C THR A 375 -12.56 12.78 -9.23
N GLU A 376 -13.89 12.72 -9.37
CA GLU A 376 -14.60 12.94 -10.64
C GLU A 376 -14.30 14.33 -11.23
N GLN A 377 -14.29 15.37 -10.40
CA GLN A 377 -13.93 16.72 -10.82
C GLN A 377 -12.46 16.81 -11.24
N ASP A 378 -11.57 16.13 -10.52
CA ASP A 378 -10.14 16.08 -10.83
C ASP A 378 -9.89 15.32 -12.16
N VAL A 379 -10.57 14.19 -12.41
CA VAL A 379 -10.54 13.45 -13.69
C VAL A 379 -10.98 14.36 -14.82
N LYS A 380 -12.13 15.03 -14.69
CA LYS A 380 -12.63 15.95 -15.71
C LYS A 380 -11.63 17.09 -15.99
N SER A 381 -11.09 17.68 -14.94
CA SER A 381 -10.09 18.75 -15.05
C SER A 381 -8.82 18.27 -15.75
N ALA A 382 -8.36 17.04 -15.47
CA ALA A 382 -7.21 16.45 -16.13
C ALA A 382 -7.49 16.13 -17.62
N GLN A 383 -8.69 15.67 -17.95
CA GLN A 383 -9.12 15.44 -19.34
C GLN A 383 -9.17 16.75 -20.14
N ASP A 384 -9.69 17.83 -19.55
CA ASP A 384 -9.74 19.13 -20.20
C ASP A 384 -8.32 19.70 -20.42
N ARG A 385 -7.41 19.50 -19.46
CA ARG A 385 -5.98 19.84 -19.63
C ARG A 385 -5.32 19.01 -20.72
N LEU A 386 -5.57 17.70 -20.77
CA LEU A 386 -5.04 16.84 -21.83
C LEU A 386 -5.48 17.34 -23.22
N LYS A 387 -6.76 17.70 -23.38
CA LYS A 387 -7.26 18.29 -24.64
C LYS A 387 -6.58 19.62 -24.95
N ALA A 388 -6.38 20.48 -23.95
CA ALA A 388 -5.70 21.75 -24.12
C ALA A 388 -4.23 21.55 -24.55
N ASP A 389 -3.50 20.64 -23.90
CA ASP A 389 -2.11 20.30 -24.25
C ASP A 389 -2.03 19.73 -25.68
N GLN A 390 -2.93 18.83 -26.06
CA GLN A 390 -3.04 18.31 -27.42
C GLN A 390 -3.32 19.40 -28.46
N GLY A 391 -4.15 20.39 -28.11
CA GLY A 391 -4.45 21.54 -28.95
C GLY A 391 -3.30 22.53 -29.08
N ALA A 392 -2.45 22.63 -28.05
CA ALA A 392 -1.29 23.53 -28.01
C ALA A 392 -0.07 22.96 -28.76
N CYS A 393 -0.02 21.66 -29.03
CA CYS A 393 1.11 21.07 -29.72
C CYS A 393 1.24 21.54 -31.18
N PRO A 394 2.44 21.93 -31.63
CA PRO A 394 2.65 22.37 -33.01
C PRO A 394 2.25 21.28 -34.01
N LYS A 395 1.37 21.63 -34.95
CA LYS A 395 1.04 20.78 -36.10
C LYS A 395 2.08 21.00 -37.19
N VAL A 396 3.14 20.20 -37.19
CA VAL A 396 4.21 20.33 -38.19
C VAL A 396 3.78 19.65 -39.48
N ASN A 397 3.37 20.45 -40.48
CA ASN A 397 3.28 19.99 -41.86
C ASN A 397 4.59 20.35 -42.55
N TYR A 398 5.45 19.37 -42.81
CA TYR A 398 6.57 19.56 -43.72
C TYR A 398 5.98 19.76 -45.13
N LYS A 399 6.09 20.97 -45.67
CA LYS A 399 5.83 21.24 -47.09
C LYS A 399 7.12 21.21 -47.88
#